data_AF-A0A7C1NNK4-F1
#
_entry.id   AF-A0A7C1NNK4-F1
#
_cell.length_a   1.000
_cell.length_b   1.000
_cell.length_c   1.000
_cell.angle_alpha   90.00
_cell.angle_beta   90.00
_cell.angle_gamma   90.00
#
_symmetry.space_group_name_H-M   'P 1'
#
loop_
_entity.id
_entity.type
_entity.pdbx_description
1 polymer ?
#
loop_
_entity_poly.entity_id
_entity_poly.type
_entity_poly.pdbx_seq_one_letter_code
_entity_poly.pdbx_strand_id
1 'polypeptide(L)'
;MNRPRPMGRDFYDAVYLMGKTRTNLAYMQSKIGISNFKELQERLLDRCAELDLEGLAADVRPFLIKPGDIESVRLFPQALSQHLDVNDYEE
;
A
#
# COMPACT_ATOMS: atom_id res chain seq x y z
N MET A 1 -13.55 4.38 -18.89
CA MET A 1 -12.29 4.13 -18.16
C MET A 1 -12.53 4.39 -16.68
N ASN A 2 -13.16 3.46 -15.97
CA ASN A 2 -13.29 3.51 -14.51
C ASN A 2 -13.06 2.08 -14.04
N ARG A 3 -12.07 1.85 -13.20
CA ARG A 3 -11.85 0.55 -12.56
C ARG A 3 -12.61 0.60 -11.23
N PRO A 4 -13.79 -0.01 -11.11
CA PRO A 4 -14.71 0.25 -10.00
C PRO A 4 -14.31 -0.44 -8.68
N ARG A 5 -13.33 -1.34 -8.72
CA ARG A 5 -12.87 -2.11 -7.56
C ARG A 5 -11.34 -2.07 -7.41
N PRO A 6 -10.83 -2.10 -6.18
CA PRO A 6 -9.42 -2.39 -5.93
C PRO A 6 -9.09 -3.82 -6.41
N MET A 7 -7.86 -4.02 -6.88
CA MET A 7 -7.32 -5.35 -7.16
C MET A 7 -6.15 -5.64 -6.22
N GLY A 8 -5.95 -6.92 -5.88
CA GLY A 8 -4.79 -7.33 -5.06
C GLY A 8 -3.44 -6.93 -5.67
N ARG A 9 -3.38 -6.78 -7.00
CA ARG A 9 -2.21 -6.25 -7.71
C ARG A 9 -1.77 -4.87 -7.22
N ASP A 10 -2.72 -4.00 -6.90
CA ASP A 10 -2.44 -2.62 -6.51
C ASP A 10 -1.65 -2.60 -5.18
N PHE A 11 -2.00 -3.49 -4.24
CA PHE A 11 -1.34 -3.67 -2.95
C PHE A 11 0.05 -4.31 -3.10
N TYR A 12 0.15 -5.35 -3.94
CA TYR A 12 1.43 -5.98 -4.23
C TYR A 12 2.43 -4.97 -4.81
N ASP A 13 2.01 -4.21 -5.83
CA ASP A 13 2.87 -3.21 -6.48
C ASP A 13 3.26 -2.10 -5.51
N ALA A 14 2.34 -1.66 -4.64
CA ALA A 14 2.64 -0.65 -3.63
C ALA A 14 3.73 -1.11 -2.65
N VAL A 15 3.61 -2.31 -2.06
CA VAL A 15 4.66 -2.85 -1.15
C VAL A 15 5.98 -3.03 -1.88
N TYR A 16 5.93 -3.54 -3.12
CA TYR A 16 7.12 -3.71 -3.94
C TYR A 16 7.85 -2.38 -4.18
N LEU A 17 7.11 -1.32 -4.56
CA LEU A 17 7.67 0.00 -4.82
C LEU A 17 8.14 0.72 -3.55
N MET A 18 7.44 0.52 -2.43
CA MET A 18 7.87 1.04 -1.11
C MET A 18 9.22 0.46 -0.68
N GLY A 19 9.50 -0.80 -1.03
CA GLY A 19 10.82 -1.41 -0.81
C GLY A 19 11.92 -0.94 -1.78
N LYS A 20 11.58 -0.14 -2.80
CA LYS A 20 12.51 0.32 -3.84
C LYS A 20 12.77 1.82 -3.80
N THR A 21 11.81 2.61 -3.33
CA THR A 21 11.84 4.08 -3.43
C THR A 21 11.12 4.72 -2.24
N ARG A 22 11.47 5.98 -1.93
CA ARG A 22 10.78 6.78 -0.92
C ARG A 22 9.54 7.45 -1.51
N THR A 23 8.50 7.59 -0.70
CA THR A 23 7.29 8.33 -1.08
C THR A 23 7.59 9.83 -1.20
N ASN A 24 7.12 10.46 -2.27
CA ASN A 24 7.28 11.89 -2.49
C ASN A 24 6.07 12.66 -1.93
N LEU A 25 6.22 13.28 -0.75
CA LEU A 25 5.15 14.06 -0.12
C LEU A 25 4.75 15.30 -0.92
N ALA A 26 5.66 15.96 -1.63
CA ALA A 26 5.30 17.09 -2.49
C ALA A 26 4.36 16.66 -3.63
N TYR A 27 4.60 15.47 -4.21
CA TYR A 27 3.69 14.87 -5.19
C TYR A 27 2.35 14.51 -4.56
N MET A 28 2.35 13.87 -3.38
CA MET A 28 1.11 13.50 -2.66
C MET A 28 0.27 14.72 -2.30
N GLN A 29 0.88 15.79 -1.79
CA GLN A 29 0.21 17.05 -1.51
C GLN A 29 -0.46 17.60 -2.76
N SER A 30 0.27 17.63 -3.89
CA SER A 30 -0.24 18.17 -5.15
C SER A 30 -1.40 17.35 -5.75
N LYS A 31 -1.46 16.03 -5.48
CA LYS A 31 -2.42 15.12 -6.11
C LYS A 31 -3.62 14.78 -5.24
N ILE A 32 -3.40 14.57 -3.95
CA ILE A 32 -4.41 14.04 -3.01
C ILE A 32 -4.47 14.82 -1.69
N GLY A 33 -3.69 15.91 -1.56
CA GLY A 33 -3.75 16.85 -0.44
C GLY A 33 -3.09 16.36 0.85
N ILE A 34 -2.27 15.30 0.78
CA ILE A 34 -1.62 14.71 1.96
C ILE A 34 -0.22 15.30 2.12
N SER A 35 0.05 15.82 3.32
CA SER A 35 1.24 16.65 3.59
C SER A 35 2.32 15.94 4.40
N ASN A 36 2.00 14.86 5.08
CA ASN A 36 2.90 14.15 5.98
C ASN A 36 2.67 12.63 5.95
N PHE A 37 3.65 11.87 6.43
CA PHE A 37 3.63 10.41 6.40
C PHE A 37 2.58 9.81 7.33
N LYS A 38 2.35 10.42 8.50
CA LYS A 38 1.31 10.00 9.44
C LYS A 38 -0.09 10.06 8.83
N GLU A 39 -0.45 11.17 8.20
CA GLU A 39 -1.73 11.34 7.50
C GLU A 39 -1.88 10.32 6.36
N LEU A 40 -0.80 10.08 5.61
CA LEU A 40 -0.78 9.06 4.56
C LEU A 40 -1.03 7.66 5.13
N GLN A 41 -0.35 7.32 6.22
CA GLN A 41 -0.46 6.04 6.90
C GLN A 41 -1.88 5.82 7.43
N GLU A 42 -2.42 6.77 8.20
CA GLU A 42 -3.78 6.70 8.76
C GLU A 42 -4.81 6.46 7.66
N ARG A 43 -4.76 7.25 6.58
CA ARG A 43 -5.72 7.13 5.48
C ARG A 43 -5.62 5.79 4.73
N LEU A 44 -4.42 5.25 4.57
CA LEU A 44 -4.22 3.94 3.95
C LEU A 44 -4.70 2.82 4.87
N LEU A 45 -4.46 2.91 6.18
CA LEU A 45 -4.94 1.95 7.17
C LEU A 45 -6.48 1.94 7.25
N ASP A 46 -7.10 3.12 7.32
CA ASP A 46 -8.56 3.26 7.28
C ASP A 46 -9.14 2.62 6.02
N ARG A 47 -8.51 2.85 4.87
CA ARG A 47 -8.93 2.23 3.62
C ARG A 47 -8.78 0.71 3.66
N CYS A 48 -7.73 0.18 4.26
CA CYS A 48 -7.54 -1.27 4.39
C CYS A 48 -8.61 -1.91 5.28
N ALA A 49 -9.08 -1.21 6.32
CA ALA A 49 -10.13 -1.70 7.21
C ALA A 49 -11.48 -1.92 6.49
N GLU A 50 -11.71 -1.24 5.37
CA GLU A 50 -12.92 -1.40 4.55
C GLU A 50 -12.82 -2.52 3.51
N LEU A 51 -11.66 -3.17 3.35
CA LEU A 51 -11.38 -4.08 2.25
C LEU A 51 -11.22 -5.54 2.69
N ASP A 52 -11.70 -6.45 1.85
CA ASP A 52 -11.40 -7.88 1.97
C ASP A 52 -10.01 -8.18 1.40
N LEU A 53 -8.97 -7.98 2.22
CA LEU A 53 -7.58 -8.23 1.83
C LEU A 53 -7.31 -9.71 1.51
N GLU A 54 -8.01 -10.65 2.15
CA GLU A 54 -7.90 -12.08 1.81
C GLU A 54 -8.49 -12.37 0.43
N GLY A 55 -9.66 -11.81 0.12
CA GLY A 55 -10.25 -11.89 -1.22
C GLY A 55 -9.36 -11.27 -2.29
N LEU A 56 -8.75 -10.12 -2.01
CA LEU A 56 -7.80 -9.47 -2.90
C LEU A 56 -6.50 -10.27 -3.08
N ALA A 57 -6.00 -10.90 -2.01
CA ALA A 57 -4.84 -11.76 -2.05
C ALA A 57 -5.10 -13.01 -2.92
N ALA A 58 -6.29 -13.61 -2.79
CA ALA A 58 -6.72 -14.74 -3.63
C ALA A 58 -6.84 -14.34 -5.11
N ASP A 59 -7.36 -13.13 -5.40
CA ASP A 59 -7.51 -12.57 -6.75
C ASP A 59 -6.15 -12.40 -7.47
N VAL A 60 -5.12 -11.97 -6.74
CA VAL A 60 -3.78 -11.74 -7.34
C VAL A 60 -2.92 -13.00 -7.39
N ARG A 61 -3.16 -13.99 -6.53
CA ARG A 61 -2.37 -15.22 -6.39
C ARG A 61 -1.95 -15.88 -7.73
N PRO A 62 -2.84 -16.10 -8.71
CA PRO A 62 -2.46 -16.78 -9.97
C PRO A 62 -1.50 -15.95 -10.85
N PHE A 63 -1.33 -14.66 -10.56
CA PHE A 63 -0.45 -13.75 -11.32
C PHE A 63 0.90 -13.51 -10.63
N LEU A 64 1.11 -14.05 -9.43
CA LEU A 64 2.36 -13.89 -8.71
C LEU A 64 3.42 -14.85 -9.25
N ILE A 65 4.64 -14.32 -9.46
CA ILE A 65 5.81 -15.13 -9.86
C ILE A 65 6.19 -16.10 -8.74
N LYS A 66 6.11 -15.64 -7.49
CA LYS A 66 6.36 -16.43 -6.29
C LYS A 66 5.09 -16.53 -5.46
N PRO A 67 4.59 -17.73 -5.13
CA PRO A 67 3.38 -17.86 -4.32
C PRO A 67 3.46 -17.20 -2.94
N GLY A 68 4.67 -17.10 -2.36
CA GLY A 68 4.90 -16.46 -1.06
C GLY A 68 4.73 -14.94 -1.07
N ASP A 69 4.77 -14.31 -2.24
CA ASP A 69 4.57 -12.86 -2.39
C ASP A 69 3.13 -12.42 -2.09
N ILE A 70 2.20 -13.38 -1.92
CA ILE A 70 0.82 -13.12 -1.53
C ILE A 70 0.73 -12.43 -0.17
N GLU A 71 1.72 -12.64 0.70
CA GLU A 71 1.79 -12.03 2.02
C GLU A 71 1.95 -10.50 1.93
N SER A 72 2.49 -9.96 0.84
CA SER A 72 2.54 -8.51 0.62
C SER A 72 1.16 -7.86 0.54
N VAL A 73 0.13 -8.62 0.13
CA VAL A 73 -1.26 -8.13 0.09
C VAL A 73 -1.95 -8.34 1.44
N ARG A 74 -1.77 -9.52 2.04
CA ARG A 74 -2.37 -9.87 3.33
C ARG A 74 -1.86 -9.01 4.47
N LEU A 75 -0.55 -8.77 4.47
CA LEU A 75 0.15 -8.02 5.50
C LEU A 75 0.36 -6.55 5.10
N PHE A 76 -0.43 -6.04 4.15
CA PHE A 76 -0.30 -4.67 3.68
C PHE A 76 -0.39 -3.64 4.83
N PRO A 77 -1.35 -3.72 5.77
CA PRO A 77 -1.41 -2.79 6.90
C PRO A 77 -0.12 -2.81 7.75
N GLN A 78 0.42 -3.99 8.02
CA GLN A 78 1.66 -4.15 8.79
C GLN A 78 2.86 -3.56 8.03
N ALA A 79 2.91 -3.76 6.70
CA ALA A 79 3.95 -3.17 5.86
C ALA A 79 3.90 -1.64 5.87
N LEU A 80 2.70 -1.03 5.89
CA LEU A 80 2.55 0.43 6.01
C LEU A 80 3.09 0.95 7.34
N SER A 81 2.74 0.29 8.46
CA SER A 81 3.25 0.67 9.78
C SER A 81 4.77 0.61 9.82
N GLN A 82 5.36 -0.51 9.38
CA GLN A 82 6.81 -0.67 9.42
C GLN A 82 7.57 0.30 8.50
N HIS A 83 7.05 0.61 7.30
CA HIS A 83 7.77 1.44 6.35
C HIS A 83 7.57 2.94 6.57
N LEU A 84 6.35 3.38 6.90
CA LEU A 84 6.07 4.81 7.01
C LEU A 84 6.58 5.39 8.33
N ASP A 85 6.57 4.61 9.43
CA ASP A 85 7.13 5.04 10.72
C ASP A 85 8.65 5.30 10.63
N VAL A 86 9.39 4.53 9.82
CA VAL A 86 10.84 4.68 9.66
C VAL A 86 11.22 5.97 8.93
N ASN A 87 10.32 6.51 8.08
CA ASN A 87 10.61 7.69 7.27
C ASN A 87 10.36 9.02 8.02
N ASP A 88 9.66 9.01 9.16
CA ASP A 88 9.47 10.19 10.02
C ASP A 88 10.73 10.56 10.83
N TYR A 89 11.76 9.70 10.88
CA TYR A 89 12.98 9.90 11.68
C TYR A 89 14.20 10.42 10.90
N GLU A 90 14.10 10.61 9.59
CA GLU A 90 15.21 11.07 8.73
C GLU A 90 14.94 12.45 8.06
N GLU A 91 14.28 13.36 8.76
CA GLU A 91 14.17 14.79 8.37
C GLU A 91 15.03 15.69 9.27
#